data_AF-A0A1Z9MQY4-F1
#
_entry.id   AF-A0A1Z9MQY4-F1
#
_cell.length_a   1.000
_cell.length_b   1.000
_cell.length_c   1.000
_cell.angle_alpha   90.00
_cell.angle_beta   90.00
_cell.angle_gamma   90.00
#
_symmetry.space_group_name_H-M   'P 1'
#
loop_
_entity.id
_entity.type
_entity.pdbx_description
1 polymer ?
#
loop_
_entity_poly.entity_id
_entity_poly.type
_entity_poly.pdbx_seq_one_letter_code
_entity_poly.pdbx_strand_id
1 'polypeptide(L)'
;MYYLYHIPGKKIGVTRNLNNRVTLIQGYKEGEYEVLDSSTDIDYISEREIELQKSFGYKIDRRKYNQLYKKSNMKINATEQTSTFPAPLNNLKTMLLNNKGLNWQTSHGVFTLSNKTIDWIAKNAKTSMYNDNRSYVYNKALFEFNKTKTICNKKPLKMFQQIRDWAEEKGIYKKGNVHVQYMKLQEEAGELAEALLKDNQEEIIDAIGDMVVVLTNLANQKGVHIETCISSAYNVIKNRTGKMVNGTFVKDEPIKETPMTQNGAHPLMKL
;
A
#
# COMPACT_ATOMS: atom_id res chain seq x y z
N MET A 1 5.47 12.27 18.91
CA MET A 1 5.71 13.10 20.09
C MET A 1 7.13 12.89 20.57
N TYR A 2 7.83 13.96 20.94
CA TYR A 2 9.13 13.95 21.60
C TYR A 2 8.94 14.43 23.04
N TYR A 3 9.61 13.79 23.98
CA TYR A 3 9.54 14.06 25.41
C TYR A 3 10.90 14.51 25.89
N LEU A 4 10.94 15.69 26.50
CA LEU A 4 12.09 16.22 27.21
C LEU A 4 11.97 15.78 28.67
N TYR A 5 12.88 14.95 29.13
CA TYR A 5 12.84 14.36 30.47
C TYR A 5 14.05 14.77 31.30
N HIS A 6 13.85 14.81 32.61
CA HIS A 6 14.87 15.15 33.59
C HIS A 6 14.98 14.05 34.62
N ILE A 7 16.21 13.59 34.85
CA ILE A 7 16.56 12.72 35.96
C ILE A 7 17.33 13.60 36.95
N PRO A 8 16.73 13.98 38.09
CA PRO A 8 17.33 14.90 39.05
C PRO A 8 18.75 14.50 39.47
N GLY A 9 19.67 15.47 39.43
CA GLY A 9 21.08 15.29 39.77
C GLY A 9 21.89 14.45 38.76
N LYS A 10 21.30 14.05 37.62
CA LYS A 10 21.97 13.21 36.61
C LYS A 10 22.05 13.88 35.25
N LYS A 11 20.90 14.16 34.60
CA LYS A 11 20.87 14.75 33.25
C LYS A 11 19.47 15.17 32.82
N ILE A 12 19.43 15.97 31.76
CA ILE A 12 18.27 16.24 30.92
C ILE A 12 18.51 15.61 29.55
N GLY A 13 17.48 14.98 28.98
CA GLY A 13 17.57 14.36 27.66
C GLY A 13 16.24 14.30 26.92
N VAL A 14 16.28 14.04 25.62
CA VAL A 14 15.09 13.85 24.78
C VAL A 14 14.89 12.38 24.39
N THR A 15 13.63 11.94 24.30
CA THR A 15 13.25 10.63 23.76
C THR A 15 11.89 10.67 23.06
N ARG A 16 11.66 9.73 22.12
CA ARG A 16 10.31 9.48 21.56
C ARG A 16 9.52 8.43 22.35
N ASN A 17 10.17 7.72 23.26
CA ASN A 17 9.55 6.67 24.07
C ASN A 17 10.18 6.68 25.47
N LEU A 18 9.46 7.27 26.44
CA LEU A 18 9.91 7.40 27.82
C LEU A 18 10.06 6.04 28.50
N ASN A 19 9.02 5.19 28.45
CA ASN A 19 9.02 3.89 29.09
C ASN A 19 10.21 3.02 28.64
N ASN A 20 10.43 2.92 27.32
CA ASN A 20 11.56 2.13 26.83
C ASN A 20 12.91 2.76 27.19
N ARG A 21 13.07 4.08 26.98
CA ARG A 21 14.38 4.74 27.12
C ARG A 21 14.81 4.95 28.56
N VAL A 22 13.89 5.37 29.43
CA VAL A 22 14.17 5.80 30.80
C VAL A 22 13.92 4.65 31.78
N THR A 23 12.79 3.96 31.66
CA THR A 23 12.45 2.85 32.55
C THR A 23 13.18 1.56 32.18
N LEU A 24 12.96 1.02 30.98
CA LEU A 24 13.48 -0.32 30.63
C LEU A 24 14.99 -0.33 30.39
N ILE A 25 15.53 0.68 29.69
CA ILE A 25 16.95 0.73 29.32
C ILE A 25 17.81 1.33 30.43
N GLN A 26 17.37 2.41 31.05
CA GLN A 26 18.16 3.13 32.07
C GLN A 26 17.81 2.72 33.51
N GLY A 27 16.70 2.01 33.72
CA GLY A 27 16.33 1.44 35.02
C GLY A 27 15.62 2.40 35.99
N TYR A 28 15.27 3.62 35.57
CA TYR A 28 14.63 4.61 36.45
C TYR A 28 13.11 4.40 36.50
N LYS A 29 12.56 4.34 37.71
CA LYS A 29 11.13 4.13 37.95
C LYS A 29 10.35 5.43 37.83
N GLU A 30 9.04 5.30 37.67
CA GLU A 30 8.11 6.41 37.74
C GLU A 30 8.25 7.11 39.12
N GLY A 31 8.53 8.41 39.10
CA GLY A 31 8.88 9.20 40.29
C GLY A 31 10.38 9.51 40.44
N GLU A 32 11.27 8.77 39.77
CA GLU A 32 12.73 9.06 39.74
C GLU A 32 13.12 9.98 38.56
N TYR A 33 12.16 10.29 37.69
CA TYR A 33 12.31 11.21 36.58
C TYR A 33 11.02 11.97 36.34
N GLU A 34 11.13 13.12 35.69
CA GLU A 34 10.01 13.98 35.32
C GLU A 34 10.06 14.33 33.84
N VAL A 35 8.90 14.69 33.28
CA VAL A 35 8.78 15.22 31.91
C VAL A 35 8.68 16.73 32.01
N LEU A 36 9.68 17.43 31.49
CA LEU A 36 9.75 18.89 31.55
C LEU A 36 8.98 19.56 30.41
N ASP A 37 8.96 18.94 29.22
CA ASP A 37 8.26 19.45 28.04
C ASP A 37 7.96 18.32 27.05
N SER A 38 7.01 18.53 26.15
CA SER A 38 6.76 17.63 25.02
C SER A 38 6.25 18.37 23.79
N SER A 39 6.71 17.98 22.61
CA SER A 39 6.26 18.56 21.34
C SER A 39 6.33 17.55 20.21
N THR A 40 5.59 17.81 19.13
CA THR A 40 5.75 17.12 17.85
C THR A 40 6.87 17.72 16.99
N ASP A 41 7.29 18.95 17.31
CA ASP A 41 8.41 19.64 16.66
C ASP A 41 9.75 19.23 17.29
N ILE A 42 10.62 18.63 16.48
CA ILE A 42 11.94 18.16 16.92
C ILE A 42 12.93 19.30 17.10
N ASP A 43 12.83 20.36 16.29
CA ASP A 43 13.78 21.46 16.32
C ASP A 43 13.58 22.26 17.61
N TYR A 44 12.32 22.57 17.92
CA TYR A 44 11.91 23.18 19.19
C TYR A 44 12.39 22.37 20.42
N ILE A 45 12.09 21.06 20.48
CA ILE A 45 12.47 20.24 21.65
C ILE A 45 14.00 20.09 21.79
N SER A 46 14.72 20.01 20.67
CA SER A 46 16.18 19.89 20.69
C SER A 46 16.86 21.18 21.17
N GLU A 47 16.25 22.34 20.91
CA GLU A 47 16.74 23.62 21.43
C GLU A 47 16.44 23.77 22.91
N ARG A 48 15.23 23.38 23.32
CA ARG A 48 14.82 23.37 24.72
C ARG A 48 15.69 22.46 25.58
N GLU A 49 16.12 21.31 25.05
CA GLU A 49 17.06 20.41 25.73
C GLU A 49 18.37 21.11 26.10
N ILE A 50 18.99 21.82 25.15
CA ILE A 50 20.25 22.55 25.38
C ILE A 50 20.04 23.69 26.38
N GLU A 51 18.94 24.43 26.24
CA GLU A 51 18.58 25.52 27.15
C GLU A 51 18.50 25.02 28.60
N LEU A 52 17.79 23.91 28.82
CA LEU A 52 17.61 23.33 30.15
C LEU A 52 18.86 22.65 30.68
N GLN A 53 19.65 21.96 29.84
CA GLN A 53 20.96 21.43 30.25
C GLN A 53 21.85 22.57 30.79
N LYS A 54 21.84 23.73 30.11
CA LYS A 54 22.60 24.91 30.54
C LYS A 54 22.05 25.52 31.83
N SER A 55 20.73 25.69 31.96
CA SER A 55 20.13 26.32 33.14
C SER A 55 20.23 25.46 34.40
N PHE A 56 20.16 24.13 34.26
CA PHE A 56 20.35 23.17 35.36
C PHE A 56 21.82 22.84 35.65
N GLY A 57 22.77 23.40 34.88
CA GLY A 57 24.21 23.19 35.07
C GLY A 57 24.70 21.78 34.68
N TYR A 58 23.95 21.05 33.86
CA TYR A 58 24.40 19.78 33.30
C TYR A 58 25.37 19.97 32.13
N LYS A 59 26.17 18.94 31.86
CA LYS A 59 27.04 18.92 30.68
C LYS A 59 26.18 19.01 29.41
N ILE A 60 26.41 20.06 28.63
CA ILE A 60 25.70 20.31 27.37
C ILE A 60 26.10 19.27 26.33
N ASP A 61 25.11 18.72 25.63
CA ASP A 61 25.35 17.75 24.56
C ASP A 61 26.06 18.39 23.36
N ARG A 62 27.05 17.67 22.82
CA ARG A 62 27.86 18.15 21.67
C ARG A 62 27.09 18.18 20.35
N ARG A 63 25.98 17.46 20.26
CA ARG A 63 25.10 17.38 19.08
C ARG A 63 23.65 17.48 19.56
N LYS A 64 22.87 18.35 18.92
CA LYS A 64 21.44 18.50 19.20
C LYS A 64 20.69 17.18 18.90
N TYR A 65 19.60 16.91 19.61
CA TYR A 65 18.80 15.71 19.37
C TYR A 65 18.28 15.58 17.93
N ASN A 66 17.88 16.69 17.29
CA ASN A 66 17.51 16.73 15.87
C ASN A 66 18.65 16.33 14.91
N GLN A 67 19.91 16.50 15.32
CA GLN A 67 21.10 16.13 14.55
C GLN A 67 21.51 14.67 14.73
N LEU A 68 20.98 13.98 15.76
CA LEU A 68 21.22 12.55 15.96
C LEU A 68 20.57 11.71 14.85
N TYR A 69 19.50 12.23 14.23
CA TYR A 69 18.84 11.65 13.08
C TYR A 69 19.16 12.45 11.82
N LYS A 70 20.43 12.44 11.37
CA LYS A 70 20.72 12.90 10.01
C LYS A 70 19.92 12.02 9.05
N LYS A 71 19.01 12.64 8.27
CA LYS A 71 18.49 12.01 7.04
C LYS A 71 19.71 11.53 6.27
N SER A 72 19.83 10.22 6.15
CA SER A 72 20.86 9.63 5.32
C SER A 72 20.57 10.14 3.90
N ASN A 73 21.54 10.78 3.25
CA ASN A 73 21.41 11.11 1.83
C ASN A 73 21.69 9.84 1.01
N MET A 74 20.85 8.83 1.20
CA MET A 74 20.95 7.56 0.50
C MET A 74 20.59 7.79 -0.97
N LYS A 75 21.60 7.94 -1.82
CA LYS A 75 21.40 8.02 -3.27
C LYS A 75 21.36 6.62 -3.86
N ILE A 76 20.16 6.14 -4.18
CA ILE A 76 19.96 4.87 -4.88
C ILE A 76 20.35 5.07 -6.35
N ASN A 77 21.25 4.23 -6.85
CA ASN A 77 21.60 4.22 -8.27
C ASN A 77 20.73 3.19 -8.99
N ALA A 78 19.80 3.65 -9.82
CA ALA A 78 18.92 2.80 -10.60
C ALA A 78 19.42 2.70 -12.05
N THR A 79 19.62 1.47 -12.49
CA THR A 79 19.79 1.09 -13.90
C THR A 79 18.48 0.49 -14.39
N GLU A 80 18.43 0.02 -15.65
CA GLU A 80 17.29 -0.74 -16.14
C GLU A 80 17.07 -2.03 -15.30
N GLN A 81 18.13 -2.79 -15.08
CA GLN A 81 18.04 -4.12 -14.46
C GLN A 81 18.01 -4.07 -12.93
N THR A 82 18.77 -3.16 -12.31
CA THR A 82 19.00 -3.18 -10.86
C THR A 82 18.92 -1.81 -10.20
N SER A 83 18.55 -1.81 -8.92
CA SER A 83 18.68 -0.67 -8.01
C SER A 83 19.77 -0.98 -7.01
N THR A 84 20.83 -0.17 -7.00
CA THR A 84 22.00 -0.32 -6.13
C THR A 84 21.94 0.67 -4.98
N PHE A 85 22.10 0.15 -3.77
CA PHE A 85 22.07 0.85 -2.51
C PHE A 85 23.51 1.09 -2.01
N PRO A 86 23.85 2.29 -1.52
CA PRO A 86 25.15 2.58 -0.91
C PRO A 86 25.21 2.04 0.53
N ALA A 87 24.95 0.75 0.69
CA ALA A 87 24.93 0.06 1.98
C ALA A 87 25.35 -1.42 1.79
N PRO A 88 26.18 -1.97 2.70
CA PRO A 88 26.46 -3.41 2.72
C PRO A 88 25.22 -4.19 3.16
N LEU A 89 25.13 -5.46 2.75
CA LEU A 89 23.93 -6.29 2.95
C LEU A 89 23.54 -6.44 4.43
N ASN A 90 24.53 -6.58 5.32
CA ASN A 90 24.33 -6.72 6.77
C ASN A 90 23.66 -5.50 7.41
N ASN A 91 23.92 -4.29 6.90
CA ASN A 91 23.41 -3.03 7.44
C ASN A 91 22.30 -2.42 6.59
N LEU A 92 21.96 -3.05 5.46
CA LEU A 92 21.00 -2.53 4.48
C LEU A 92 19.64 -2.24 5.11
N LYS A 93 19.07 -3.17 5.89
CA LYS A 93 17.74 -2.99 6.50
C LYS A 93 17.68 -1.75 7.40
N THR A 94 18.67 -1.56 8.26
CA THR A 94 18.77 -0.40 9.15
C THR A 94 18.87 0.90 8.35
N MET A 95 19.70 0.92 7.31
CA MET A 95 19.83 2.11 6.45
C MET A 95 18.54 2.42 5.69
N LEU A 96 17.83 1.41 5.19
CA LEU A 96 16.56 1.61 4.51
C LEU A 96 15.47 2.14 5.47
N LEU A 97 15.42 1.64 6.72
CA LEU A 97 14.50 2.13 7.74
C LEU A 97 14.74 3.61 8.07
N ASN A 98 16.00 4.03 8.14
CA ASN A 98 16.38 5.44 8.34
C ASN A 98 15.99 6.35 7.16
N ASN A 99 15.74 5.77 5.98
CA ASN A 99 15.36 6.46 4.75
C ASN A 99 13.92 6.16 4.31
N LYS A 100 13.07 5.71 5.24
CA LYS A 100 11.68 5.40 4.95
C LYS A 100 10.98 6.57 4.26
N GLY A 101 10.24 6.27 3.19
CA GLY A 101 9.56 7.26 2.35
C GLY A 101 10.41 7.81 1.18
N LEU A 102 11.68 7.43 1.07
CA LEU A 102 12.50 7.78 -0.10
C LEU A 102 11.94 7.14 -1.38
N ASN A 103 11.91 7.93 -2.44
CA ASN A 103 11.46 7.51 -3.77
C ASN A 103 12.63 7.46 -4.76
N TRP A 104 12.59 6.51 -5.69
CA TRP A 104 13.53 6.48 -6.82
C TRP A 104 12.86 5.97 -8.10
N GLN A 105 13.29 6.51 -9.23
CA GLN A 105 12.75 6.20 -10.56
C GLN A 105 13.49 4.99 -11.16
N THR A 106 12.74 4.11 -11.82
CA THR A 106 13.27 3.02 -12.65
C THR A 106 12.52 2.94 -13.98
N SER A 107 12.96 2.08 -14.91
CA SER A 107 12.24 1.75 -16.15
C SER A 107 10.88 1.09 -15.89
N HIS A 108 10.67 0.52 -14.70
CA HIS A 108 9.40 -0.09 -14.28
C HIS A 108 8.51 0.84 -13.44
N GLY A 109 8.89 2.12 -13.30
CA GLY A 109 8.16 3.13 -12.55
C GLY A 109 8.88 3.62 -11.29
N VAL A 110 8.17 4.41 -10.49
CA VAL A 110 8.66 4.95 -9.21
C VAL A 110 8.49 3.91 -8.11
N PHE A 111 9.55 3.64 -7.36
CA PHE A 111 9.49 2.86 -6.13
C PHE A 111 9.61 3.76 -4.90
N THR A 112 9.00 3.33 -3.79
CA THR A 112 9.01 4.02 -2.50
C THR A 112 9.47 3.07 -1.39
N LEU A 113 10.32 3.54 -0.49
CA LEU A 113 10.70 2.81 0.72
C LEU A 113 9.58 2.78 1.75
N SER A 114 8.60 1.88 1.57
CA SER A 114 7.61 1.50 2.58
C SER A 114 8.14 0.39 3.50
N ASN A 115 7.54 0.17 4.68
CA ASN A 115 7.96 -0.95 5.57
C ASN A 115 8.02 -2.29 4.83
N LYS A 116 7.00 -2.58 3.99
CA LYS A 116 6.90 -3.83 3.22
C LYS A 116 7.99 -3.92 2.15
N THR A 117 8.23 -2.82 1.44
CA THR A 117 9.26 -2.74 0.41
C THR A 117 10.65 -2.91 1.03
N ILE A 118 10.88 -2.33 2.21
CA ILE A 118 12.12 -2.46 2.98
C ILE A 118 12.36 -3.93 3.36
N ASP A 119 11.36 -4.61 3.91
CA ASP A 119 11.49 -6.02 4.29
C ASP A 119 11.76 -6.92 3.07
N TRP A 120 11.09 -6.65 1.95
CA TRP A 120 11.34 -7.37 0.71
C TRP A 120 12.75 -7.12 0.18
N ILE A 121 13.22 -5.87 0.15
CA ILE A 121 14.57 -5.53 -0.28
C ILE A 121 15.59 -6.21 0.63
N ALA A 122 15.44 -6.13 1.96
CA ALA A 122 16.36 -6.74 2.91
C ALA A 122 16.49 -8.26 2.72
N LYS A 123 15.41 -8.93 2.31
CA LYS A 123 15.41 -10.38 2.06
C LYS A 123 16.00 -10.77 0.69
N ASN A 124 15.85 -9.92 -0.32
CA ASN A 124 16.17 -10.26 -1.71
C ASN A 124 17.41 -9.54 -2.26
N ALA A 125 17.98 -8.62 -1.49
CA ALA A 125 19.19 -7.91 -1.89
C ALA A 125 20.40 -8.84 -1.93
N LYS A 126 21.31 -8.54 -2.87
CA LYS A 126 22.60 -9.22 -3.03
C LYS A 126 23.73 -8.23 -2.81
N THR A 127 24.85 -8.71 -2.28
CA THR A 127 26.09 -7.91 -2.21
C THR A 127 26.60 -7.64 -3.63
N SER A 128 27.08 -6.42 -3.89
CA SER A 128 27.67 -6.08 -5.19
C SER A 128 29.01 -6.79 -5.37
N MET A 129 29.22 -7.36 -6.56
CA MET A 129 30.48 -8.01 -6.92
C MET A 129 31.66 -7.04 -7.02
N TYR A 130 31.39 -5.74 -7.22
CA TYR A 130 32.42 -4.71 -7.41
C TYR A 130 32.76 -3.95 -6.12
N ASN A 131 31.87 -3.99 -5.12
CA ASN A 131 32.02 -3.25 -3.87
C ASN A 131 31.16 -3.88 -2.77
N ASP A 132 31.78 -4.50 -1.78
CA ASP A 132 31.11 -5.13 -0.64
C ASP A 132 30.31 -4.15 0.24
N ASN A 133 30.63 -2.86 0.19
CA ASN A 133 29.88 -1.78 0.83
C ASN A 133 28.61 -1.38 0.05
N ARG A 134 28.27 -2.11 -1.02
CA ARG A 134 27.06 -1.89 -1.81
C ARG A 134 26.27 -3.17 -1.93
N SER A 135 24.96 -3.01 -2.03
CA SER A 135 24.01 -4.09 -2.27
C SER A 135 23.02 -3.67 -3.33
N TYR A 136 22.39 -4.63 -4.00
CA TYR A 136 21.45 -4.33 -5.07
C TYR A 136 20.28 -5.32 -5.08
N VAL A 137 19.18 -4.89 -5.72
CA VAL A 137 18.03 -5.73 -6.06
C VAL A 137 17.73 -5.63 -7.55
N TYR A 138 17.08 -6.66 -8.11
CA TYR A 138 16.57 -6.63 -9.47
C TYR A 138 15.25 -5.86 -9.55
N ASN A 139 15.18 -4.87 -10.44
CA ASN A 139 14.03 -3.97 -10.56
C ASN A 139 12.77 -4.72 -11.02
N LYS A 140 12.91 -5.69 -11.93
CA LYS A 140 11.77 -6.50 -12.39
C LYS A 140 11.15 -7.31 -11.26
N ALA A 141 11.97 -7.93 -10.41
CA ALA A 141 11.49 -8.69 -9.25
C ALA A 141 10.79 -7.77 -8.23
N LEU A 142 11.37 -6.58 -7.98
CA LEU A 142 10.76 -5.56 -7.12
C LEU A 142 9.44 -5.04 -7.69
N PHE A 143 9.36 -4.87 -9.01
CA PHE A 143 8.14 -4.48 -9.72
C PHE A 143 7.05 -5.54 -9.60
N GLU A 144 7.34 -6.82 -9.85
CA GLU A 144 6.35 -7.90 -9.71
C GLU A 144 5.87 -8.04 -8.24
N PHE A 145 6.77 -7.85 -7.26
CA PHE A 145 6.39 -7.78 -5.86
C PHE A 145 5.39 -6.64 -5.58
N ASN A 146 5.61 -5.46 -6.17
CA ASN A 146 4.68 -4.34 -6.02
C ASN A 146 3.40 -4.53 -6.84
N LYS A 147 3.46 -5.22 -7.99
CA LYS A 147 2.31 -5.50 -8.87
C LYS A 147 1.33 -6.49 -8.23
N THR A 148 1.84 -7.48 -7.49
CA THR A 148 1.01 -8.44 -6.74
C THR A 148 0.27 -7.83 -5.55
N LYS A 149 0.56 -6.56 -5.22
CA LYS A 149 -0.22 -5.75 -4.26
C LYS A 149 -0.39 -4.33 -4.77
N THR A 150 -1.20 -4.14 -5.79
CA THR A 150 -1.90 -2.86 -6.00
C THR A 150 -2.77 -2.56 -4.78
N ILE A 151 -2.17 -1.93 -3.78
CA ILE A 151 -2.88 -1.21 -2.72
C ILE A 151 -3.57 -0.04 -3.43
N CYS A 152 -4.89 -0.01 -3.34
CA CYS A 152 -5.69 1.16 -3.65
C CYS A 152 -5.11 2.34 -2.84
N ASN A 153 -4.43 3.28 -3.51
CA ASN A 153 -3.93 4.51 -2.89
C ASN A 153 -5.05 5.51 -2.55
N LYS A 154 -6.32 5.15 -2.80
CA LYS A 154 -7.48 5.91 -2.34
C LYS A 154 -7.91 5.32 -1.00
N LYS A 155 -8.23 6.19 -0.04
CA LYS A 155 -8.90 5.77 1.20
C LYS A 155 -10.08 4.88 0.80
N PRO A 156 -10.19 3.65 1.32
CA PRO A 156 -11.34 2.81 0.98
C PRO A 156 -12.59 3.60 1.28
N LEU A 157 -13.56 3.56 0.36
CA LEU A 157 -14.87 4.15 0.64
C LEU A 157 -15.36 3.54 1.94
N LYS A 158 -15.85 4.37 2.87
CA LYS A 158 -16.17 3.97 4.24
C LYS A 158 -17.03 2.70 4.25
N MET A 159 -17.98 2.60 3.33
CA MET A 159 -18.87 1.46 3.15
C MET A 159 -18.13 0.13 2.89
N PHE A 160 -17.19 0.09 1.93
CA PHE A 160 -16.45 -1.14 1.66
C PHE A 160 -15.55 -1.56 2.81
N GLN A 161 -15.07 -0.60 3.61
CA GLN A 161 -14.34 -0.93 4.83
C GLN A 161 -15.27 -1.52 5.88
N GLN A 162 -16.46 -0.96 6.10
CA GLN A 162 -17.45 -1.50 7.03
C GLN A 162 -17.87 -2.93 6.67
N ILE A 163 -18.04 -3.24 5.39
CA ILE A 163 -18.33 -4.60 4.92
C ILE A 163 -17.20 -5.57 5.29
N ARG A 164 -15.94 -5.16 5.10
CA ARG A 164 -14.78 -5.99 5.43
C ARG A 164 -14.64 -6.21 6.94
N ASP A 165 -14.87 -5.15 7.73
CA ASP A 165 -14.82 -5.22 9.19
C ASP A 165 -15.90 -6.18 9.71
N TRP A 166 -17.14 -6.04 9.22
CA TRP A 166 -18.24 -6.98 9.52
C TRP A 166 -17.90 -8.43 9.15
N ALA A 167 -17.30 -8.66 7.98
CA ALA A 167 -16.95 -10.00 7.54
C ALA A 167 -15.81 -10.63 8.37
N GLU A 168 -14.84 -9.84 8.81
CA GLU A 168 -13.79 -10.28 9.73
C GLU A 168 -14.38 -10.65 11.10
N GLU A 169 -15.28 -9.82 11.64
CA GLU A 169 -15.99 -10.07 12.90
C GLU A 169 -16.82 -11.36 12.85
N LYS A 170 -17.49 -11.61 11.71
CA LYS A 170 -18.24 -12.86 11.47
C LYS A 170 -17.36 -14.06 11.16
N GLY A 171 -16.03 -13.88 11.08
CA GLY A 171 -15.08 -14.96 10.82
C GLY A 171 -15.11 -15.50 9.39
N ILE A 172 -15.71 -14.76 8.45
CA ILE A 172 -15.86 -15.15 7.04
C ILE A 172 -14.49 -15.38 6.40
N TYR A 173 -13.46 -14.64 6.79
CA TYR A 173 -12.11 -14.82 6.23
C TYR A 173 -11.30 -15.96 6.90
N LYS A 174 -11.69 -16.39 8.10
CA LYS A 174 -11.01 -17.46 8.85
C LYS A 174 -11.52 -18.85 8.47
N LYS A 175 -12.80 -18.95 8.09
CA LYS A 175 -13.49 -20.22 7.78
C LYS A 175 -14.10 -20.25 6.37
N GLY A 176 -14.07 -19.14 5.63
CA GLY A 176 -14.77 -19.01 4.36
C GLY A 176 -14.07 -19.72 3.21
N ASN A 177 -14.84 -20.50 2.46
CA ASN A 177 -14.43 -21.11 1.22
C ASN A 177 -14.85 -20.19 0.04
N VAL A 178 -13.92 -19.89 -0.85
CA VAL A 178 -14.18 -19.06 -2.05
C VAL A 178 -15.29 -19.63 -2.95
N HIS A 179 -15.46 -20.95 -2.98
CA HIS A 179 -16.55 -21.60 -3.70
C HIS A 179 -17.91 -21.36 -3.04
N VAL A 180 -17.95 -21.35 -1.70
CA VAL A 180 -19.18 -21.04 -0.96
C VAL A 180 -19.58 -19.57 -1.17
N GLN A 181 -18.61 -18.65 -1.20
CA GLN A 181 -18.88 -17.25 -1.53
C GLN A 181 -19.37 -17.08 -2.97
N TYR A 182 -18.85 -17.85 -3.93
CA TYR A 182 -19.40 -17.86 -5.28
C TYR A 182 -20.83 -18.40 -5.33
N MET A 183 -21.15 -19.45 -4.57
CA MET A 183 -22.53 -19.95 -4.47
C MET A 183 -23.46 -18.91 -3.87
N LYS A 184 -23.03 -18.18 -2.83
CA LYS A 184 -23.81 -17.09 -2.25
C LYS A 184 -24.08 -15.98 -3.28
N LEU A 185 -23.11 -15.66 -4.14
CA LEU A 185 -23.34 -14.71 -5.24
C LEU A 185 -24.42 -15.19 -6.22
N GLN A 186 -24.53 -16.50 -6.48
CA GLN A 186 -25.59 -17.05 -7.33
C GLN A 186 -26.97 -16.99 -6.64
N GLU A 187 -27.01 -17.17 -5.32
CA GLU A 187 -28.20 -16.99 -4.50
C GLU A 187 -28.73 -15.55 -4.61
N GLU A 188 -27.88 -14.55 -4.34
CA GLU A 188 -28.28 -13.12 -4.46
C GLU A 188 -28.71 -12.74 -5.89
N ALA A 189 -28.07 -13.34 -6.90
CA ALA A 189 -28.46 -13.12 -8.30
C ALA A 189 -29.83 -13.73 -8.63
N GLY A 190 -30.20 -14.83 -7.97
CA GLY A 190 -31.52 -15.45 -8.08
C GLY A 190 -32.61 -14.60 -7.44
N GLU A 191 -32.34 -14.06 -6.25
CA GLU A 191 -33.25 -13.13 -5.57
C GLU A 191 -33.47 -11.86 -6.40
N LEU A 192 -32.42 -11.30 -7.00
CA LEU A 192 -32.54 -10.18 -7.93
C LEU A 192 -33.43 -10.54 -9.14
N ALA A 193 -33.27 -11.74 -9.72
CA ALA A 193 -34.09 -12.18 -10.85
C ALA A 193 -35.57 -12.30 -10.46
N GLU A 194 -35.87 -12.84 -9.29
CA GLU A 194 -37.24 -12.92 -8.76
C GLU A 194 -37.83 -11.55 -8.50
N ALA A 195 -37.06 -10.64 -7.88
CA ALA A 195 -37.49 -9.28 -7.58
C ALA A 195 -37.80 -8.48 -8.86
N LEU A 196 -36.99 -8.64 -9.91
CA LEU A 196 -37.23 -8.07 -11.23
C LEU A 196 -38.51 -8.61 -11.88
N LEU A 197 -38.77 -9.92 -11.78
CA LEU A 197 -40.00 -10.53 -12.31
C LEU A 197 -41.26 -10.02 -11.60
N LYS A 198 -41.13 -9.66 -10.32
CA LYS A 198 -42.22 -9.13 -9.49
C LYS A 198 -42.34 -7.61 -9.52
N ASP A 199 -41.44 -6.92 -10.22
CA ASP A 199 -41.29 -5.44 -10.20
C ASP A 199 -41.22 -4.87 -8.77
N ASN A 200 -40.55 -5.61 -7.87
CA ASN A 200 -40.44 -5.22 -6.47
C ASN A 200 -39.17 -4.40 -6.24
N GLN A 201 -39.32 -3.07 -6.25
CA GLN A 201 -38.20 -2.15 -6.16
C GLN A 201 -37.40 -2.25 -4.85
N GLU A 202 -38.04 -2.59 -3.72
CA GLU A 202 -37.34 -2.72 -2.43
C GLU A 202 -36.39 -3.92 -2.46
N GLU A 203 -36.89 -5.08 -2.90
CA GLU A 203 -36.10 -6.31 -3.04
C GLU A 203 -35.02 -6.20 -4.13
N ILE A 204 -35.28 -5.44 -5.21
CA ILE A 204 -34.26 -5.15 -6.22
C ILE A 204 -33.09 -4.39 -5.61
N ILE A 205 -33.36 -3.38 -4.76
CA ILE A 205 -32.32 -2.58 -4.11
C ILE A 205 -31.52 -3.45 -3.13
N ASP A 206 -32.19 -4.30 -2.36
CA ASP A 206 -31.57 -5.18 -1.37
C ASP A 206 -30.64 -6.21 -2.05
N ALA A 207 -31.16 -6.96 -3.02
CA ALA A 207 -30.40 -7.97 -3.74
C ALA A 207 -29.16 -7.39 -4.47
N ILE A 208 -29.27 -6.20 -5.06
CA ILE A 208 -28.10 -5.50 -5.63
C ILE A 208 -27.06 -5.18 -4.55
N GLY A 209 -27.51 -4.73 -3.38
CA GLY A 209 -26.65 -4.46 -2.23
C GLY A 209 -25.91 -5.71 -1.75
N ASP A 210 -26.61 -6.82 -1.62
CA ASP A 210 -26.06 -8.09 -1.15
C ASP A 210 -25.07 -8.70 -2.13
N MET A 211 -25.33 -8.61 -3.44
CA MET A 211 -24.34 -8.95 -4.47
C MET A 211 -23.04 -8.14 -4.30
N VAL A 212 -23.14 -6.84 -3.98
CA VAL A 212 -21.96 -5.98 -3.74
C VAL A 212 -21.22 -6.39 -2.46
N VAL A 213 -21.94 -6.77 -1.41
CA VAL A 213 -21.33 -7.30 -0.16
C VAL A 213 -20.56 -8.59 -0.44
N VAL A 214 -21.15 -9.54 -1.16
CA VAL A 214 -20.52 -10.81 -1.52
C VAL A 214 -19.28 -10.57 -2.38
N LEU A 215 -19.38 -9.74 -3.43
CA LEU A 215 -18.24 -9.42 -4.30
C LEU A 215 -17.11 -8.72 -3.53
N THR A 216 -17.43 -7.88 -2.54
CA THR A 216 -16.45 -7.21 -1.70
C THR A 216 -15.64 -8.22 -0.89
N ASN A 217 -16.33 -9.19 -0.29
CA ASN A 217 -15.71 -10.24 0.50
C ASN A 217 -14.90 -11.22 -0.36
N LEU A 218 -15.42 -11.59 -1.54
CA LEU A 218 -14.72 -12.46 -2.48
C LEU A 218 -13.43 -11.82 -2.99
N ALA A 219 -13.46 -10.52 -3.33
CA ALA A 219 -12.27 -9.76 -3.69
C ALA A 219 -11.21 -9.81 -2.58
N ASN A 220 -11.63 -9.55 -1.34
CA ASN A 220 -10.74 -9.57 -0.18
C ASN A 220 -10.11 -10.95 0.04
N GLN A 221 -10.89 -12.03 -0.09
CA GLN A 221 -10.37 -13.42 -0.02
C GLN A 221 -9.35 -13.73 -1.12
N LYS A 222 -9.44 -13.09 -2.29
CA LYS A 222 -8.45 -13.18 -3.37
C LYS A 222 -7.28 -12.20 -3.21
N GLY A 223 -7.19 -11.51 -2.07
CA GLY A 223 -6.09 -10.60 -1.75
C GLY A 223 -6.14 -9.27 -2.48
N VAL A 224 -7.30 -8.88 -3.02
CA VAL A 224 -7.51 -7.62 -3.74
C VAL A 224 -8.66 -6.81 -3.14
N HIS A 225 -8.66 -5.50 -3.33
CA HIS A 225 -9.77 -4.63 -2.95
C HIS A 225 -10.79 -4.55 -4.09
N ILE A 226 -12.09 -4.61 -3.78
CA ILE A 226 -13.15 -4.44 -4.80
C ILE A 226 -13.04 -3.10 -5.51
N GLU A 227 -12.55 -2.06 -4.81
CA GLU A 227 -12.24 -0.75 -5.36
C GLU A 227 -11.26 -0.83 -6.53
N THR A 228 -10.26 -1.73 -6.45
CA THR A 228 -9.31 -2.01 -7.53
C THR A 228 -9.99 -2.72 -8.69
N CYS A 229 -10.87 -3.69 -8.41
CA CYS A 229 -11.62 -4.40 -9.43
C CYS A 229 -12.53 -3.44 -10.23
N ILE A 230 -13.28 -2.58 -9.53
CA ILE A 230 -14.15 -1.56 -10.12
C ILE A 230 -13.32 -0.57 -10.94
N SER A 231 -12.21 -0.06 -10.39
CA SER A 231 -11.35 0.86 -11.12
C SER A 231 -10.77 0.25 -12.39
N SER A 232 -10.38 -1.04 -12.35
CA SER A 232 -9.91 -1.78 -13.52
C SER A 232 -11.00 -1.89 -14.59
N ALA A 233 -12.20 -2.34 -14.20
CA ALA A 233 -13.34 -2.43 -15.09
C ALA A 233 -13.73 -1.07 -15.69
N TYR A 234 -13.78 -0.02 -14.87
CA TYR A 234 -14.09 1.34 -15.32
C TYR A 234 -13.09 1.83 -16.38
N ASN A 235 -11.79 1.60 -16.18
CA ASN A 235 -10.75 2.00 -17.13
C ASN A 235 -10.88 1.32 -18.49
N VAL A 236 -11.47 0.11 -18.54
CA VAL A 236 -11.79 -0.59 -19.78
C VAL A 236 -13.03 -0.01 -20.45
N ILE A 237 -14.10 0.30 -19.68
CA ILE A 237 -15.37 0.73 -20.26
C ILE A 237 -15.41 2.22 -20.64
N LYS A 238 -14.67 3.08 -19.94
CA LYS A 238 -14.70 4.55 -20.15
C LYS A 238 -14.30 4.98 -21.56
N ASN A 239 -13.53 4.15 -22.27
CA ASN A 239 -13.04 4.41 -23.62
C ASN A 239 -13.80 3.60 -24.68
N ARG A 240 -14.86 2.86 -24.31
CA ARG A 240 -15.65 2.10 -25.28
C ARG A 240 -16.50 3.05 -26.11
N THR A 241 -16.44 2.88 -27.42
CA THR A 241 -17.40 3.45 -28.37
C THR A 241 -18.39 2.36 -28.79
N GLY A 242 -19.61 2.76 -29.12
CA GLY A 242 -20.70 1.84 -29.42
C GLY A 242 -22.06 2.53 -29.46
N LYS A 243 -23.11 1.73 -29.63
CA LYS A 243 -24.51 2.18 -29.69
C LYS A 243 -25.44 1.24 -28.94
N MET A 244 -26.56 1.78 -28.48
CA MET A 244 -27.62 0.97 -27.88
C MET A 244 -28.40 0.24 -28.98
N VAL A 245 -28.55 -1.08 -28.85
CA VAL A 245 -29.38 -1.92 -29.73
C VAL A 245 -30.19 -2.85 -28.83
N ASN A 246 -31.53 -2.79 -28.94
CA ASN A 246 -32.46 -3.62 -28.16
C ASN A 246 -32.17 -3.63 -26.65
N GLY A 247 -31.95 -2.45 -26.06
CA GLY A 247 -31.70 -2.31 -24.62
C GLY A 247 -30.29 -2.69 -24.15
N THR A 248 -29.40 -3.14 -25.04
CA THR A 248 -28.02 -3.50 -24.71
C THR A 248 -27.02 -2.58 -25.41
N PHE A 249 -25.94 -2.23 -24.72
CA PHE A 249 -24.82 -1.51 -25.34
C PHE A 249 -23.99 -2.45 -26.22
N VAL A 250 -23.97 -2.20 -27.53
CA VAL A 250 -23.16 -2.93 -28.52
C VAL A 250 -21.93 -2.10 -28.85
N LYS A 251 -20.74 -2.67 -28.60
CA LYS A 251 -19.45 -2.03 -28.90
C LYS A 251 -19.25 -1.92 -30.42
N ASP A 252 -18.63 -0.84 -30.87
CA ASP A 252 -18.17 -0.77 -32.26
C ASP A 252 -17.12 -1.87 -32.52
N GLU A 253 -17.38 -2.70 -33.52
CA GLU A 253 -16.36 -3.59 -34.06
C GLU A 253 -15.44 -2.80 -35.00
N PRO A 254 -14.12 -3.06 -35.01
CA PRO A 254 -13.29 -2.57 -36.09
C PRO A 254 -13.83 -3.15 -37.40
N ILE A 255 -14.02 -2.29 -38.41
CA ILE A 255 -14.38 -2.72 -39.76
C ILE A 255 -13.33 -3.75 -40.20
N LYS A 256 -13.71 -5.03 -40.22
CA LYS A 256 -12.94 -6.02 -40.95
C LYS A 256 -13.17 -5.68 -42.41
N GLU A 257 -12.17 -5.10 -43.07
CA GLU A 257 -12.15 -5.07 -44.53
C GLU A 257 -12.19 -6.52 -45.01
N THR A 258 -13.38 -6.98 -45.36
CA THR A 258 -13.53 -8.19 -46.16
C THR A 258 -12.84 -7.89 -47.49
N PRO A 259 -11.83 -8.65 -47.92
CA PRO A 259 -11.22 -8.42 -49.22
C PRO A 259 -12.32 -8.49 -50.28
N MET A 260 -12.51 -7.40 -51.01
CA MET A 260 -13.36 -7.39 -52.19
C MET A 260 -12.74 -8.35 -53.21
N THR A 261 -13.23 -9.58 -53.28
CA THR A 261 -12.97 -10.43 -54.44
C THR A 261 -13.69 -9.80 -55.62
N GLN A 262 -12.90 -9.24 -56.53
CA GLN A 262 -13.37 -8.69 -57.79
C GLN A 262 -14.15 -9.75 -58.56
N ASN A 263 -15.32 -9.34 -59.04
CA ASN A 263 -16.17 -10.09 -59.95
C ASN A 263 -15.42 -10.53 -61.22
N GLY A 264 -15.57 -11.81 -61.56
CA GLY A 264 -15.46 -12.31 -62.92
C GLY A 264 -16.64 -13.23 -63.21
N ALA A 265 -17.64 -12.75 -63.94
CA ALA A 265 -18.61 -13.58 -64.67
C ALA A 265 -17.83 -14.48 -65.66
N HIS A 266 -18.20 -15.69 -66.09
CA HIS A 266 -19.47 -16.35 -66.49
C HIS A 266 -19.05 -17.82 -66.91
N PRO A 267 -19.83 -18.72 -67.56
CA PRO A 267 -21.23 -19.22 -67.44
C PRO A 267 -21.38 -20.72 -67.08
N LEU A 268 -22.60 -21.07 -66.65
CA LEU A 268 -23.45 -22.24 -66.98
C LEU A 268 -22.98 -23.72 -66.83
N MET A 269 -23.81 -24.44 -66.07
CA MET A 269 -24.36 -25.80 -66.26
C MET A 269 -23.41 -27.01 -66.41
N LYS A 270 -23.61 -28.03 -65.55
CA LYS A 270 -24.44 -29.20 -65.90
C LYS A 270 -24.68 -30.14 -64.71
N LEU A 271 -25.96 -30.51 -64.58
CA LEU A 271 -26.62 -31.65 -63.92
C LEU A 271 -26.42 -31.86 -62.42
#